data_AF-A0A937BNL0-F1
#
_entry.id   AF-A0A937BNL0-F1
#
_cell.length_a   1.000
_cell.length_b   1.000
_cell.length_c   1.000
_cell.angle_alpha   90.00
_cell.angle_beta   90.00
_cell.angle_gamma   90.00
#
_symmetry.space_group_name_H-M   'P 1'
#
loop_
_entity.id
_entity.type
_entity.pdbx_description
1 polymer ?
#
loop_
_entity_poly.entity_id
_entity_poly.type
_entity_poly.pdbx_seq_one_letter_code
_entity_poly.pdbx_strand_id
1 'polypeptide(L)'
;MGFKVRKFGVDTTVHRSSGYYLTLKKEEDATATACSGILRYEFLNELNATEVELRVYDISTPNRREIVLDSVGYAVKYGQNFLQLDLTDYSAIKDRHIYLLELINARKESWYLKFEYRKPE
;
A
#
# COMPACT_ATOMS: atom_id res chain seq x y z
N MET A 1 -2.78 -41.61 -16.91
CA MET A 1 -3.28 -40.21 -16.88
C MET A 1 -3.24 -39.74 -15.45
N GLY A 2 -2.31 -38.84 -15.10
CA GLY A 2 -2.18 -38.30 -13.74
C GLY A 2 -2.44 -36.80 -13.75
N PHE A 3 -3.51 -36.36 -13.09
CA PHE A 3 -3.77 -34.95 -12.87
C PHE A 3 -2.89 -34.45 -11.71
N LYS A 4 -2.01 -33.51 -11.99
CA LYS A 4 -1.16 -32.87 -10.97
C LYS A 4 -1.86 -31.58 -10.51
N VAL A 5 -2.55 -31.65 -9.38
CA VAL A 5 -3.16 -30.47 -8.74
C VAL A 5 -2.01 -29.59 -8.22
N ARG A 6 -1.84 -28.41 -8.80
CA ARG A 6 -0.96 -27.37 -8.26
C ARG A 6 -1.57 -26.88 -6.95
N LYS A 7 -0.91 -27.19 -5.83
CA LYS A 7 -1.20 -26.54 -4.55
C LYS A 7 -0.86 -25.06 -4.71
N PHE A 8 -1.87 -24.20 -4.63
CA PHE A 8 -1.69 -22.77 -4.37
C PHE A 8 -1.14 -22.65 -2.95
N GLY A 9 0.19 -22.65 -2.82
CA GLY A 9 0.84 -22.08 -1.66
C GLY A 9 0.61 -20.58 -1.72
N VAL A 10 0.08 -20.02 -0.64
CA VAL A 10 0.00 -18.56 -0.47
C VAL A 10 1.44 -18.08 -0.35
N ASP A 11 2.04 -17.72 -1.49
CA ASP A 11 3.35 -17.08 -1.58
C ASP A 11 3.18 -15.64 -1.08
N THR A 12 2.99 -15.50 0.22
CA THR A 12 3.24 -14.24 0.91
C THR A 12 4.76 -14.11 1.02
N THR A 13 5.43 -13.83 -0.10
CA THR A 13 6.80 -13.34 -0.09
C THR A 13 6.78 -11.99 0.62
N VAL A 14 6.98 -12.03 1.93
CA VAL A 14 7.24 -10.86 2.78
C VAL A 14 8.59 -10.29 2.36
N HIS A 15 8.61 -9.51 1.28
CA HIS A 15 9.77 -8.70 0.94
C HIS A 15 9.90 -7.65 2.05
N ARG A 16 10.97 -7.75 2.85
CA ARG A 16 11.37 -6.63 3.71
C ARG A 16 11.69 -5.47 2.77
N SER A 17 10.89 -4.41 2.77
CA SER A 17 11.18 -3.18 2.03
C SER A 17 12.38 -2.46 2.67
N SER A 18 13.58 -3.00 2.45
CA SER A 18 14.82 -2.31 2.73
C SER A 18 15.12 -1.36 1.57
N GLY A 19 14.30 -0.30 1.44
CA GLY A 19 14.56 0.83 0.52
C GLY A 19 13.98 0.73 -0.90
N TYR A 20 13.17 -0.28 -1.22
CA TYR A 20 12.57 -0.42 -2.54
C TYR A 20 11.21 0.30 -2.64
N TYR A 21 10.94 0.88 -3.81
CA TYR A 21 9.64 1.44 -4.15
C TYR A 21 8.71 0.35 -4.68
N LEU A 22 7.49 0.33 -4.14
CA LEU A 22 6.46 -0.64 -4.48
C LEU A 22 5.49 -0.04 -5.51
N THR A 23 5.16 -0.78 -6.56
CA THR A 23 4.19 -0.34 -7.56
C THR A 23 2.77 -0.59 -7.06
N LEU A 24 1.88 0.41 -7.12
CA LEU A 24 0.46 0.19 -6.82
C LEU A 24 -0.23 -0.58 -7.96
N LYS A 25 -1.31 -1.31 -7.63
CA LYS A 25 -2.11 -2.10 -8.58
C LYS A 25 -3.56 -1.63 -8.61
N LYS A 26 -4.25 -1.79 -9.74
CA LYS A 26 -5.68 -1.44 -9.86
C LYS A 26 -6.62 -2.40 -9.12
N GLU A 27 -6.14 -3.60 -8.80
CA GLU A 27 -6.89 -4.62 -8.05
C GLU A 27 -6.41 -4.67 -6.60
N GLU A 28 -7.35 -4.90 -5.68
CA GLU A 28 -7.04 -5.07 -4.26
C GLU A 28 -6.29 -6.39 -3.98
N ASP A 29 -6.20 -7.33 -4.93
CA ASP A 29 -5.60 -8.66 -4.72
C ASP A 29 -4.05 -8.67 -4.85
N ALA A 30 -3.41 -7.66 -4.26
CA ALA A 30 -1.96 -7.60 -4.20
C ALA A 30 -1.41 -8.49 -3.07
N THR A 31 -0.31 -9.22 -3.34
CA THR A 31 0.51 -9.84 -2.29
C THR A 31 1.00 -8.76 -1.31
N ALA A 32 0.85 -8.99 -0.01
CA ALA A 32 1.30 -8.05 1.01
C ALA A 32 2.84 -8.02 1.12
N THR A 33 3.40 -6.82 1.27
CA THR A 33 4.83 -6.58 1.45
C THR A 33 5.11 -6.01 2.85
N ALA A 34 6.27 -6.29 3.45
CA ALA A 34 6.57 -5.75 4.78
C ALA A 34 7.24 -4.37 4.71
N CYS A 35 6.79 -3.48 5.59
CA CYS A 35 7.34 -2.14 5.76
C CYS A 35 7.68 -1.87 7.23
N SER A 36 8.86 -1.31 7.49
CA SER A 36 9.28 -0.85 8.82
C SER A 36 9.40 0.66 8.87
N GLY A 37 8.37 1.33 9.39
CA GLY A 37 8.32 2.80 9.48
C GLY A 37 7.91 3.48 8.18
N ILE A 38 8.78 3.54 7.18
CA ILE A 38 8.55 4.33 5.96
C ILE A 38 8.13 3.46 4.78
N LEU A 39 6.89 3.62 4.32
CA LEU A 39 6.36 2.96 3.14
C LEU A 39 6.75 3.75 1.88
N ARG A 40 7.49 3.11 0.97
CA ARG A 40 7.93 3.70 -0.30
C ARG A 40 7.16 3.08 -1.45
N TYR A 41 6.55 3.91 -2.27
CA TYR A 41 5.73 3.44 -3.39
C TYR A 41 5.82 4.39 -4.59
N GLU A 42 5.61 3.83 -5.78
CA GLU A 42 5.67 4.58 -7.02
C GLU A 42 4.29 4.66 -7.68
N PHE A 43 4.01 5.80 -8.30
CA PHE A 43 2.73 6.07 -8.96
C PHE A 43 2.96 6.78 -10.30
N LEU A 44 2.39 6.23 -11.37
CA LEU A 44 2.36 6.86 -12.69
C LEU A 44 1.13 7.77 -12.79
N ASN A 45 1.36 9.08 -12.77
CA ASN A 45 0.31 10.07 -12.93
C ASN A 45 0.17 10.50 -14.40
N GLU A 46 -0.85 9.98 -15.08
CA GLU A 46 -1.10 10.28 -16.50
C GLU A 46 -2.06 11.47 -16.70
N LEU A 47 -2.61 12.04 -15.62
CA LEU A 47 -3.72 13.00 -15.70
C LEU A 47 -3.31 14.47 -15.56
N ASN A 48 -2.01 14.75 -15.45
CA ASN A 48 -1.45 16.08 -15.17
C ASN A 48 -2.13 16.78 -13.96
N ALA A 49 -2.74 15.99 -13.08
CA ALA A 49 -3.24 16.45 -11.80
C ALA A 49 -2.06 16.74 -10.88
N THR A 50 -2.20 17.75 -10.02
CA THR A 50 -1.15 18.16 -9.07
C THR A 50 -1.27 17.46 -7.72
N GLU A 51 -2.38 16.79 -7.45
CA GLU A 51 -2.68 16.16 -6.17
C GLU A 51 -3.41 14.82 -6.36
N VAL A 52 -3.18 13.90 -5.42
CA VAL A 52 -3.91 12.64 -5.26
C VAL A 52 -4.38 12.51 -3.82
N GLU A 53 -5.50 11.83 -3.62
CA GLU A 53 -6.02 11.51 -2.29
C GLU A 53 -5.46 10.16 -1.83
N LEU A 54 -5.03 10.08 -0.57
CA LEU A 54 -4.57 8.83 0.05
C LEU A 54 -5.46 8.43 1.21
N ARG A 55 -5.75 7.14 1.29
CA ARG A 55 -6.46 6.53 2.42
C ARG A 55 -5.77 5.26 2.84
N VAL A 56 -5.73 5.00 4.14
CA VAL A 56 -5.15 3.77 4.68
C VAL A 56 -6.21 3.04 5.49
N TYR A 57 -6.30 1.73 5.29
CA TYR A 57 -7.27 0.89 5.97
C TYR A 57 -6.57 -0.26 6.69
N ASP A 58 -6.92 -0.49 7.95
CA ASP A 58 -6.59 -1.73 8.64
C ASP A 58 -7.52 -2.83 8.14
N ILE A 59 -6.93 -3.85 7.51
CA ILE A 59 -7.62 -5.04 6.97
C ILE A 59 -7.21 -6.31 7.71
N SER A 60 -6.57 -6.17 8.87
CA SER A 60 -6.15 -7.32 9.72
C SER A 60 -7.33 -8.03 10.36
N THR A 61 -8.48 -7.34 10.45
CA THR A 61 -9.73 -7.88 10.99
C THR A 61 -10.83 -7.71 9.94
N PRO A 62 -11.88 -8.55 9.96
CA PRO A 62 -12.99 -8.46 9.00
C PRO A 62 -13.71 -7.11 9.01
N ASN A 63 -13.61 -6.36 10.12
CA ASN A 63 -14.06 -4.97 10.18
C ASN A 63 -12.95 -4.07 9.63
N ARG A 64 -13.04 -3.75 8.33
CA ARG A 64 -12.18 -2.74 7.70
C ARG A 64 -12.32 -1.42 8.47
N ARG A 65 -11.21 -0.91 9.00
CA ARG A 65 -11.17 0.36 9.72
C ARG A 65 -10.28 1.34 8.98
N GLU A 66 -10.82 2.50 8.62
CA GLU A 66 -10.02 3.59 8.07
C GLU A 66 -9.10 4.18 9.14
N ILE A 67 -7.85 4.36 8.79
CA ILE A 67 -6.83 5.05 9.55
C ILE A 67 -6.73 6.45 8.96
N VAL A 68 -7.18 7.44 9.74
CA VAL A 68 -7.11 8.84 9.34
C VAL A 68 -5.64 9.26 9.35
N LEU A 69 -5.13 9.64 8.19
CA LEU A 69 -3.82 10.25 8.03
C LEU A 69 -3.97 11.78 8.08
N ASP A 70 -2.92 12.48 8.53
CA ASP A 70 -2.96 13.94 8.69
C ASP A 70 -3.00 14.69 7.35
N SER A 71 -2.61 14.04 6.25
CA SER A 71 -2.64 14.63 4.90
C SER A 71 -3.67 13.95 4.02
N VAL A 72 -4.70 14.71 3.63
CA VAL A 72 -5.79 14.27 2.73
C VAL A 72 -5.39 14.40 1.26
N GLY A 73 -4.32 15.15 0.94
CA GLY A 73 -3.84 15.38 -0.42
C GLY A 73 -2.31 15.31 -0.53
N TYR A 74 -1.82 14.47 -1.43
CA TYR A 74 -0.39 14.32 -1.72
C TYR A 74 -0.05 14.95 -3.06
N ALA A 75 0.93 15.84 -3.05
CA ALA A 75 1.40 16.50 -4.26
C ALA A 75 2.07 15.50 -5.22
N VAL A 76 1.68 15.56 -6.49
CA VAL A 76 2.23 14.72 -7.57
C VAL A 76 2.54 15.58 -8.79
N LYS A 77 3.50 15.13 -9.60
CA LYS A 77 3.80 15.68 -10.92
C LYS A 77 3.28 14.74 -12.00
N TYR A 78 3.16 15.23 -13.24
CA TYR A 78 2.93 14.36 -14.39
C TYR A 78 4.07 13.33 -14.55
N GLY A 79 3.72 12.11 -14.94
CA GLY A 79 4.67 11.01 -15.10
C GLY A 79 4.93 10.22 -13.83
N GLN A 80 6.12 9.65 -13.70
CA GLN A 80 6.49 8.79 -12.57
C GLN A 80 6.74 9.59 -11.30
N ASN A 81 6.05 9.23 -10.22
CA ASN A 81 6.21 9.78 -8.89
C ASN A 81 6.74 8.71 -7.94
N PHE A 82 7.72 9.10 -7.12
CA PHE A 82 8.28 8.26 -6.06
C PHE A 82 7.92 8.89 -4.73
N LEU A 83 6.99 8.26 -4.02
CA LEU A 83 6.33 8.80 -2.85
C LEU A 83 6.71 8.00 -1.61
N GLN A 84 6.66 8.66 -0.46
CA GLN A 84 6.96 8.06 0.83
C GLN A 84 5.86 8.44 1.82
N LEU A 85 5.37 7.45 2.55
CA LEU A 85 4.44 7.61 3.65
C LEU A 85 5.15 7.18 4.93
N ASP A 86 5.39 8.13 5.83
CA ASP A 86 5.95 7.83 7.14
C ASP A 86 4.83 7.32 8.06
N LEU A 87 5.04 6.15 8.65
CA LEU A 87 4.09 5.50 9.56
C LEU A 87 4.65 5.39 10.99
N THR A 88 5.79 6.00 11.31
CA THR A 88 6.41 5.87 12.64
C THR A 88 5.62 6.57 13.75
N ASP A 89 5.01 7.72 13.45
CA ASP A 89 4.36 8.57 14.45
C ASP A 89 2.85 8.32 14.59
N TYR A 90 2.29 7.44 13.76
CA TYR A 90 0.86 7.15 13.75
C TYR A 90 0.50 6.10 14.80
N SER A 91 0.05 6.55 15.97
CA SER A 91 -0.41 5.68 17.07
C SER A 91 -1.55 4.71 16.70
N ALA A 92 -2.30 5.00 15.63
CA ALA A 92 -3.35 4.14 15.11
C ALA A 92 -2.82 2.93 14.31
N ILE A 93 -1.56 2.97 13.87
CA ILE A 93 -0.88 1.87 13.19
C ILE A 93 -0.30 0.90 14.24
N LYS A 94 -0.54 -0.39 14.05
CA LYS A 94 -0.21 -1.48 14.98
C LYS A 94 0.80 -2.42 14.37
N ASP A 95 1.71 -2.93 15.19
CA ASP A 95 2.70 -3.93 14.76
C ASP A 95 2.02 -5.21 14.25
N ARG A 96 2.52 -5.74 13.13
CA ARG A 96 2.07 -6.99 12.45
C ARG A 96 0.64 -6.96 11.91
N HIS A 97 0.07 -5.77 11.78
CA HIS A 97 -1.20 -5.60 11.09
C HIS A 97 -0.97 -5.47 9.59
N ILE A 98 -1.95 -5.96 8.82
CA ILE A 98 -2.03 -5.82 7.37
C ILE A 98 -2.90 -4.61 7.07
N TYR A 99 -2.35 -3.72 6.25
CA TYR A 99 -2.97 -2.48 5.82
C TYR A 99 -3.16 -2.46 4.31
N LEU A 100 -4.16 -1.72 3.87
CA LEU A 100 -4.42 -1.39 2.47
C LEU A 100 -4.26 0.12 2.31
N LEU A 101 -3.24 0.53 1.56
CA LEU A 101 -3.14 1.89 1.03
C LEU A 101 -4.00 1.97 -0.24
N GLU A 102 -4.89 2.96 -0.28
CA GLU A 102 -5.66 3.35 -1.45
C GLU A 102 -5.21 4.75 -1.89
N LEU A 103 -4.84 4.88 -3.17
CA LEU A 103 -4.53 6.13 -3.83
C LEU A 103 -5.63 6.42 -4.85
N ILE A 104 -6.27 7.58 -4.75
CA ILE A 104 -7.38 8.00 -5.61
C ILE A 104 -6.91 9.18 -6.45
N ASN A 105 -6.97 9.04 -7.77
CA ASN A 105 -6.57 10.12 -8.69
C ASN A 105 -7.70 11.13 -8.96
N ALA A 106 -7.42 12.15 -9.77
CA ALA A 106 -8.39 13.17 -10.17
C ALA A 106 -9.61 12.63 -10.96
N ARG A 107 -9.50 11.45 -11.59
CA ARG A 107 -10.61 10.75 -12.26
C ARG A 107 -11.39 9.80 -11.34
N LYS A 108 -11.09 9.78 -10.04
CA LYS A 108 -11.67 8.85 -9.06
C LYS A 108 -11.38 7.39 -9.39
N GLU A 109 -10.27 7.12 -10.08
CA GLU A 109 -9.72 5.78 -10.18
C GLU A 109 -8.87 5.50 -8.95
N SER A 110 -8.96 4.26 -8.43
CA SER A 110 -8.23 3.82 -7.24
C SER A 110 -7.08 2.88 -7.63
N TRP A 111 -5.97 3.03 -6.91
CA TRP A 111 -4.83 2.13 -6.89
C TRP A 111 -4.56 1.66 -5.48
N TYR A 112 -4.13 0.42 -5.35
CA TYR A 112 -4.04 -0.28 -4.08
C TYR A 112 -2.64 -0.83 -3.85
N LEU A 113 -2.25 -0.83 -2.58
CA LEU A 113 -1.05 -1.50 -2.10
C LEU A 113 -1.32 -2.11 -0.73
N LYS A 114 -1.22 -3.45 -0.64
CA LYS A 114 -1.26 -4.16 0.65
C LYS A 114 0.12 -4.20 1.26
N PHE A 115 0.22 -3.88 2.55
CA PHE A 115 1.47 -3.96 3.28
C PHE A 115 1.25 -4.42 4.72
N GLU A 116 2.22 -5.14 5.25
CA GLU A 116 2.32 -5.48 6.66
C GLU A 116 3.21 -4.45 7.36
N TYR A 117 2.71 -3.84 8.43
CA TYR A 117 3.52 -2.92 9.23
C TYR A 117 4.35 -3.69 10.25
N ARG A 118 5.64 -3.38 10.33
CA ARG A 118 6.56 -3.89 11.34
C ARG A 118 7.14 -2.71 12.11
N LYS A 119 6.84 -2.61 13.40
CA LYS A 119 7.37 -1.53 14.22
C LYS A 119 8.92 -1.62 14.21
N PRO A 120 9.64 -0.52 13.88
CA PRO A 120 11.10 -0.51 14.02
C PRO A 120 11.47 -0.70 15.50
N GLU A 121 12.48 -1.53 15.76
CA GLU A 121 13.03 -1.78 17.12
C GLU A 121 13.74 -0.56 17.69
#